data_AF-A0A8J7TCI1-F1
#
_entry.id   AF-A0A8J7TCI1-F1
#
_cell.length_a   1.000
_cell.length_b   1.000
_cell.length_c   1.000
_cell.angle_alpha   90.00
_cell.angle_beta   90.00
_cell.angle_gamma   90.00
#
_symmetry.space_group_name_H-M   'P 1'
#
loop_
_entity.id
_entity.type
_entity.pdbx_description
1 polymer ?
#
loop_
_entity_poly.entity_id
_entity_poly.type
_entity_poly.pdbx_seq_one_letter_code
_entity_poly.pdbx_strand_id
1 'polypeptide(L)'
;MNQRNIMVHMYNPYVPAELVTAFLGRYVNVVVQPRDMRDEFSIWTGKRQYRVLLREDPDGVKEFQHPPARFTIGANRAYLYYQEKCKKCRKSCHKEKSCDIVRCHNREKDGHTANDCKAAKRCDRCGAEGHQLRQC
;
A
#
# COMPACT_ATOMS: atom_id res chain seq x y z
N MET A 1 2.93 11.87 17.24
CA MET A 1 3.93 10.84 16.87
C MET A 1 3.52 10.20 15.53
N ASN A 2 4.37 10.32 14.51
CA ASN A 2 4.14 9.86 13.13
C ASN A 2 4.59 8.41 12.87
N GLN A 3 5.14 7.72 13.88
CA GLN A 3 5.57 6.33 13.77
C GLN A 3 4.39 5.36 13.97
N ARG A 4 4.26 4.36 13.09
CA ARG A 4 3.21 3.34 13.13
C ARG A 4 3.78 1.94 12.86
N ASN A 5 3.16 0.95 13.49
CA ASN A 5 3.33 -0.45 13.11
C ASN A 5 2.21 -0.81 12.14
N ILE A 6 2.58 -1.31 10.96
CA ILE A 6 1.64 -1.71 9.92
C ILE A 6 1.85 -3.19 9.58
N MET A 7 0.78 -3.89 9.25
CA MET A 7 0.84 -5.30 8.90
C MET A 7 0.44 -5.47 7.43
N VAL A 8 1.33 -6.03 6.63
CA VAL A 8 1.05 -6.40 5.23
C VAL A 8 0.79 -7.89 5.18
N HIS A 9 -0.35 -8.29 4.63
CA HIS A 9 -0.64 -9.66 4.27
C HIS A 9 -0.45 -9.83 2.75
N MET A 10 0.42 -10.75 2.39
CA MET A 10 0.71 -11.13 1.02
C MET A 10 0.16 -12.54 0.78
N TYR A 11 -0.63 -12.74 -0.28
CA TYR A 11 -1.09 -14.09 -0.65
C TYR A 11 0.03 -14.96 -1.21
N ASN A 12 1.00 -14.33 -1.89
CA ASN A 12 2.14 -15.04 -2.44
C ASN A 12 3.34 -14.92 -1.47
N PRO A 13 3.82 -16.04 -0.89
CA PRO A 13 4.97 -16.05 0.02
C PRO A 13 6.29 -15.66 -0.61
N TYR A 14 6.43 -15.89 -1.92
CA TYR A 14 7.69 -15.71 -2.63
C TYR A 14 7.96 -14.26 -3.02
N VAL A 15 7.07 -13.33 -2.67
CA VAL A 15 7.33 -11.90 -2.91
C VAL A 15 8.41 -11.44 -1.93
N PRO A 16 9.57 -10.97 -2.42
CA PRO A 16 10.65 -10.51 -1.55
C PRO A 16 10.21 -9.26 -0.78
N ALA A 17 10.70 -9.14 0.46
CA ALA A 17 10.38 -8.03 1.33
C ALA A 17 10.88 -6.68 0.79
N GLU A 18 11.94 -6.68 -0.01
CA GLU A 18 12.49 -5.51 -0.69
C GLU A 18 11.48 -4.86 -1.64
N LEU A 19 10.73 -5.67 -2.42
CA LEU A 19 9.71 -5.14 -3.34
C LEU A 19 8.55 -4.49 -2.58
N VAL A 20 8.13 -5.11 -1.46
CA VAL A 20 7.08 -4.54 -0.61
C VAL A 20 7.57 -3.25 0.06
N THR A 21 8.84 -3.23 0.49
CA THR A 21 9.49 -2.05 1.09
C THR A 21 9.59 -0.91 0.08
N ALA A 22 10.00 -1.19 -1.17
CA ALA A 22 10.05 -0.21 -2.24
C ALA A 22 8.66 0.38 -2.53
N PHE A 23 7.62 -0.47 -2.60
CA PHE A 23 6.24 -0.01 -2.76
C PHE A 23 5.79 0.89 -1.60
N LEU A 24 6.02 0.47 -0.36
CA LEU A 24 5.66 1.25 0.83
C LEU A 24 6.45 2.57 0.90
N GLY A 25 7.69 2.58 0.42
CA GLY A 25 8.59 3.73 0.34
C GLY A 25 8.01 4.93 -0.44
N ARG A 26 6.99 4.71 -1.26
CA ARG A 26 6.25 5.77 -1.95
C ARG A 26 5.41 6.63 -1.01
N TYR A 27 4.97 6.08 0.11
CA TYR A 27 4.05 6.71 1.05
C TYR A 27 4.67 6.95 2.43
N VAL A 28 5.53 6.03 2.87
CA VAL A 28 6.07 6.00 4.23
C VAL A 28 7.56 5.71 4.21
N ASN A 29 8.27 6.13 5.25
CA ASN A 29 9.65 5.73 5.46
C ASN A 29 9.68 4.46 6.33
N VAL A 30 10.21 3.36 5.80
CA VAL A 30 10.39 2.12 6.57
C VAL A 30 11.63 2.28 7.45
N VAL A 31 11.46 2.16 8.77
CA VAL A 31 12.52 2.47 9.75
C VAL A 31 13.36 1.24 10.08
N VAL A 32 12.73 0.07 10.07
CA VAL A 32 13.34 -1.20 10.48
C VAL A 32 13.03 -2.25 9.44
N GLN A 33 13.93 -3.23 9.29
CA GLN A 33 13.68 -4.39 8.45
C GLN A 33 12.35 -5.07 8.84
N PRO A 34 11.57 -5.52 7.84
CA PRO A 34 10.30 -6.16 8.10
C PRO A 34 10.47 -7.49 8.83
N ARG A 35 9.58 -7.74 9.78
CA ARG A 35 9.52 -9.00 10.51
C ARG A 35 8.47 -9.91 9.90
N ASP A 36 8.86 -11.11 9.53
CA ASP A 36 7.93 -12.18 9.18
C ASP A 36 7.15 -12.63 10.43
N MET A 37 5.82 -12.55 10.36
CA MET A 37 4.96 -13.04 11.42
C MET A 37 4.79 -14.55 11.24
N ARG A 38 5.37 -15.29 12.18
CA ARG A 38 5.28 -16.75 12.23
C ARG A 38 4.32 -17.17 13.33
N ASP A 39 3.63 -18.29 13.12
CA ASP A 39 2.81 -18.92 14.14
C ASP A 39 3.66 -19.70 15.16
N GLU A 40 2.98 -20.41 16.07
CA GLU A 40 3.61 -21.22 17.12
C GLU A 40 4.50 -22.34 16.55
N PHE A 41 4.22 -22.81 15.33
CA PHE A 41 5.00 -23.82 14.63
C PHE A 41 6.12 -23.23 13.77
N SER A 42 6.40 -21.93 13.91
CA SER A 42 7.39 -21.19 13.11
C SER A 42 7.06 -21.14 11.60
N ILE A 43 5.81 -21.40 11.22
CA ILE A 43 5.31 -21.30 9.84
C ILE A 43 4.90 -19.85 9.56
N TRP A 44 5.23 -19.36 8.37
CA TRP A 44 4.91 -17.99 7.99
C TRP A 44 3.42 -17.82 7.69
N THR A 45 2.78 -16.86 8.35
CA THR A 45 1.33 -16.64 8.31
C THR A 45 0.82 -15.82 7.12
N GLY A 46 1.67 -15.59 6.10
CA GLY A 46 1.38 -14.64 5.02
C GLY A 46 1.61 -13.18 5.40
N LYS A 47 1.88 -12.90 6.68
CA LYS A 47 1.90 -11.55 7.24
C LYS A 47 3.33 -11.09 7.53
N ARG A 48 3.61 -9.83 7.20
CA ARG A 48 4.84 -9.12 7.54
C ARG A 48 4.51 -7.86 8.31
N GLN A 49 5.20 -7.65 9.42
CA GLN A 49 5.10 -6.45 10.22
C GLN A 49 6.18 -5.46 9.79
N TYR A 50 5.77 -4.22 9.52
CA TYR A 50 6.66 -3.12 9.19
C TYR A 50 6.52 -2.02 10.25
N ARG A 51 7.65 -1.45 10.64
CA ARG A 51 7.70 -0.24 11.45
C ARG A 51 8.01 0.93 10.52
N VAL A 52 7.08 1.89 10.44
CA VAL A 52 7.13 2.97 9.45
C VAL A 52 6.93 4.34 10.07
N LEU A 53 7.48 5.37 9.45
CA LEU A 53 7.18 6.77 9.70
C LEU A 53 6.32 7.29 8.55
N LEU A 54 5.15 7.82 8.89
CA LEU A 54 4.27 8.43 7.90
C LEU A 54 4.89 9.75 7.39
N ARG A 55 4.86 9.96 6.07
CA ARG A 55 5.25 11.23 5.45
C ARG A 55 4.09 12.21 5.52
N GLU A 56 4.39 13.50 5.56
CA GLU A 56 3.36 14.55 5.50
C GLU A 56 2.73 14.59 4.11
N ASP A 57 1.44 14.94 4.09
CA ASP A 57 0.68 15.08 2.85
C ASP A 57 1.06 16.42 2.17
N PRO A 58 1.54 16.43 0.92
CA PRO A 58 2.02 17.65 0.25
C PRO A 58 0.89 18.65 -0.01
N ASP A 59 -0.35 18.16 -0.13
CA ASP A 59 -1.55 19.00 -0.27
C ASP A 59 -2.07 19.53 1.08
N GLY A 60 -1.54 19.05 2.23
CA GLY A 60 -1.96 19.45 3.57
C GLY A 60 -3.36 18.98 3.98
N VAL A 61 -4.11 18.31 3.08
CA VAL A 61 -5.52 17.94 3.30
C VAL A 61 -5.66 16.72 4.22
N LYS A 62 -4.67 15.81 4.25
CA LYS A 62 -4.75 14.53 4.99
C LYS A 62 -3.82 14.43 6.20
N GLU A 63 -3.10 15.50 6.55
CA GLU A 63 -2.02 15.55 7.56
C GLU A 63 -0.83 14.62 7.20
N PHE A 64 -1.08 13.36 6.86
CA PHE A 64 -0.08 12.38 6.44
C PHE A 64 -0.49 11.59 5.18
N GLN A 65 0.51 11.19 4.40
CA GLN A 65 0.37 10.24 3.32
C GLN A 65 0.18 8.83 3.87
N HIS A 66 -0.93 8.22 3.44
CA HIS A 66 -1.30 6.87 3.84
C HIS A 66 -1.20 5.92 2.65
N PRO A 67 -0.45 4.80 2.76
CA PRO A 67 -0.49 3.74 1.77
C PRO A 67 -1.90 3.16 1.62
N PRO A 68 -2.25 2.66 0.42
CA PRO A 68 -3.53 2.04 0.17
C PRO A 68 -3.74 0.77 1.00
N ALA A 69 -4.97 0.56 1.48
CA ALA A 69 -5.35 -0.64 2.24
C ALA A 69 -5.30 -1.94 1.40
N ARG A 70 -5.47 -1.82 0.08
CA ARG A 70 -5.36 -2.92 -0.89
C ARG A 70 -4.46 -2.45 -2.02
N PHE A 71 -3.47 -3.27 -2.39
CA PHE A 71 -2.58 -2.97 -3.50
C PHE A 71 -2.10 -4.24 -4.19
N THR A 72 -1.45 -4.06 -5.33
CA THR A 72 -0.87 -5.14 -6.13
C THR A 72 0.59 -4.84 -6.40
N ILE A 73 1.45 -5.87 -6.35
CA ILE A 73 2.84 -5.82 -6.81
C ILE A 73 2.96 -6.87 -7.91
N GLY A 74 2.99 -6.42 -9.17
CA GLY A 74 2.85 -7.27 -10.33
C GLY A 74 1.49 -7.99 -10.33
N ALA A 75 1.52 -9.31 -10.36
CA ALA A 75 0.32 -10.15 -10.25
C ALA A 75 -0.08 -10.46 -8.79
N ASN A 76 0.74 -10.04 -7.81
CA ASN A 76 0.56 -10.45 -6.42
C ASN A 76 -0.30 -9.43 -5.67
N ARG A 77 -1.43 -9.90 -5.13
CA ARG A 77 -2.32 -9.08 -4.31
C ARG A 77 -1.81 -8.97 -2.88
N ALA A 78 -1.96 -7.80 -2.30
CA ALA A 78 -1.54 -7.48 -0.96
C ALA A 78 -2.61 -6.69 -0.21
N TYR A 79 -2.72 -6.94 1.09
CA TYR A 79 -3.59 -6.25 2.01
C TYR A 79 -2.79 -5.59 3.11
N LEU A 80 -3.09 -4.33 3.39
CA LEU A 80 -2.47 -3.57 4.46
C LEU A 80 -3.47 -3.35 5.59
N TYR A 81 -3.08 -3.77 6.79
CA TYR A 81 -3.82 -3.60 8.02
C TYR A 81 -3.10 -2.57 8.90
N TYR A 82 -3.62 -1.34 8.92
CA TYR A 82 -3.35 -0.36 9.97
C TYR A 82 -4.40 0.76 9.93
N GLN A 83 -4.88 1.17 11.11
CA GLN A 83 -5.85 2.24 11.37
C GLN A 83 -7.23 2.15 10.69
N GLU A 84 -8.25 2.69 11.36
CA GLU A 84 -9.66 2.68 10.92
C GLU A 84 -9.99 3.84 9.97
N LYS A 85 -9.15 4.09 8.95
CA LYS A 85 -9.46 5.08 7.91
C LYS A 85 -10.22 4.43 6.75
N CYS A 86 -11.01 5.23 6.03
CA CYS A 86 -11.74 4.74 4.86
C CYS A 86 -10.78 4.17 3.82
N LYS A 87 -10.97 2.91 3.45
CA LYS A 87 -10.10 2.19 2.50
C LYS A 87 -10.12 2.76 1.07
N LYS A 88 -11.17 3.49 0.69
CA LYS A 88 -11.29 4.20 -0.61
C LYS A 88 -10.60 5.57 -0.59
N CYS A 89 -11.07 6.51 0.22
CA CYS A 89 -10.56 7.89 0.24
C CYS A 89 -9.35 8.14 1.16
N ARG A 90 -8.99 7.19 2.01
CA ARG A 90 -7.91 7.27 3.02
C ARG A 90 -8.11 8.38 4.08
N LYS A 91 -9.32 8.93 4.21
CA LYS A 91 -9.71 9.90 5.27
C LYS A 91 -10.32 9.17 6.47
N SER A 92 -10.20 9.75 7.65
CA SER A 92 -10.72 9.22 8.92
C SER A 92 -12.22 9.47 9.16
N CYS A 93 -12.91 10.16 8.26
CA CYS A 93 -14.26 10.68 8.51
C CYS A 93 -15.40 9.65 8.29
N HIS A 94 -15.17 8.54 7.57
CA HIS A 94 -16.24 7.59 7.25
C HIS A 94 -15.77 6.14 7.00
N LYS A 95 -16.70 5.18 6.99
CA LYS A 95 -16.46 3.77 6.62
C LYS A 95 -16.51 3.59 5.10
N GLU A 96 -15.84 2.55 4.57
CA GLU A 96 -15.72 2.26 3.11
C GLU A 96 -17.08 2.25 2.37
N LYS A 97 -18.15 1.81 3.03
CA LYS A 97 -19.52 1.76 2.47
C LYS A 97 -20.17 3.13 2.29
N SER A 98 -19.81 4.12 3.09
CA SER A 98 -20.33 5.49 3.05
C SER A 98 -19.39 6.44 2.30
N CYS A 99 -18.54 5.90 1.43
CA CYS A 99 -17.59 6.67 0.64
C CYS A 99 -18.05 6.72 -0.82
N ASP A 100 -18.51 7.90 -1.24
CA ASP A 100 -18.92 8.20 -2.62
C ASP A 100 -17.74 8.49 -3.56
N ILE A 101 -16.51 8.57 -3.02
CA ILE A 101 -15.33 8.84 -3.83
C ILE A 101 -14.94 7.58 -4.60
N VAL A 102 -15.01 7.68 -5.92
CA VAL A 102 -14.43 6.71 -6.85
C VAL A 102 -12.99 7.12 -7.14
N ARG A 103 -12.02 6.33 -6.68
CA ARG A 103 -10.58 6.58 -6.88
C ARG A 103 -9.93 5.44 -7.63
N CYS A 104 -9.12 5.78 -8.63
CA CYS A 104 -8.36 4.82 -9.40
C CYS A 104 -7.15 4.34 -8.60
N HIS A 105 -7.05 3.03 -8.38
CA HIS A 105 -5.90 2.44 -7.66
C HIS A 105 -4.59 2.47 -8.48
N ASN A 106 -4.65 2.56 -9.81
CA ASN A 106 -3.45 2.59 -10.67
C ASN A 106 -2.76 3.96 -10.67
N ARG A 107 -3.55 5.04 -10.67
CA ARG A 107 -3.07 6.43 -10.80
C ARG A 107 -3.28 7.26 -9.55
N GLU A 108 -3.99 6.72 -8.56
CA GLU A 108 -4.38 7.41 -7.33
C GLU A 108 -5.14 8.72 -7.59
N LYS A 109 -5.81 8.82 -8.74
CA LYS A 109 -6.68 9.95 -9.14
C LYS A 109 -8.14 9.64 -8.86
N ASP A 110 -8.86 10.65 -8.40
CA ASP A 110 -10.30 10.57 -8.18
C ASP A 110 -11.05 10.71 -9.52
N GLY A 111 -12.25 10.15 -9.64
CA GLY A 111 -13.15 10.28 -10.81
C GLY A 111 -13.35 9.02 -11.66
N HIS A 112 -12.51 7.98 -11.55
CA HIS A 112 -12.67 6.73 -12.30
C HIS A 112 -12.14 5.50 -11.54
N THR A 113 -12.56 4.29 -11.93
CA THR A 113 -12.07 3.04 -11.34
C THR A 113 -10.82 2.53 -12.07
N ALA A 114 -10.09 1.59 -11.47
CA ALA A 114 -8.93 0.97 -12.12
C ALA A 114 -9.29 0.23 -13.42
N ASN A 115 -10.52 -0.27 -13.57
CA ASN A 115 -10.99 -0.92 -14.79
C ASN A 115 -11.22 0.08 -15.94
N ASP A 116 -11.63 1.31 -15.62
CA ASP A 116 -11.87 2.37 -16.61
C ASP A 116 -10.60 3.19 -16.90
N CYS A 117 -9.48 2.86 -16.25
CA CYS A 117 -8.25 3.61 -16.38
C CYS A 117 -7.55 3.30 -17.73
N LYS A 118 -7.67 4.23 -18.69
CA LYS A 118 -6.97 4.18 -19.99
C LYS A 118 -5.48 4.53 -19.90
N ALA A 119 -4.98 4.82 -18.71
CA ALA A 119 -3.64 5.32 -18.51
C ALA A 119 -2.64 4.16 -18.35
N ALA A 120 -1.41 4.33 -18.86
CA ALA A 120 -0.37 3.30 -18.74
C ALA A 120 -0.09 2.95 -17.26
N LYS A 121 0.08 1.65 -16.98
CA LYS A 121 0.42 1.18 -15.63
C LYS A 121 1.81 1.69 -15.25
N ARG A 122 1.94 2.22 -14.02
CA ARG A 122 3.22 2.54 -13.41
C ARG A 122 3.89 1.26 -12.92
N CYS A 123 5.22 1.22 -12.96
CA CYS A 123 5.97 0.13 -12.35
C CYS A 123 5.74 0.10 -10.83
N ASP A 124 5.46 -1.07 -10.28
CA ASP A 124 5.16 -1.22 -8.84
C ASP A 124 6.39 -1.00 -7.95
N ARG A 125 7.60 -1.17 -8.50
CA ARG A 125 8.87 -0.99 -7.78
C ARG A 125 9.32 0.47 -7.75
N CYS A 126 9.41 1.13 -8.90
CA CYS A 126 9.96 2.48 -9.02
C CYS A 126 8.91 3.59 -9.25
N GLY A 127 7.66 3.25 -9.58
CA GLY A 127 6.59 4.21 -9.83
C GLY A 127 6.67 4.94 -11.19
N ALA A 128 7.70 4.67 -12.00
CA ALA A 128 7.86 5.25 -13.33
C ALA A 128 6.85 4.66 -14.34
N GLU A 129 6.61 5.42 -15.41
CA GLU A 129 5.77 5.02 -16.53
C GLU A 129 6.63 4.45 -17.66
N GLY A 130 6.06 3.57 -18.49
CA GLY A 130 6.75 3.05 -19.69
C GLY A 130 7.37 1.66 -19.54
N HIS A 131 7.41 1.09 -18.34
CA HIS A 131 7.85 -0.31 -18.14
C HIS A 131 7.04 -1.01 -17.05
N GLN A 132 7.00 -2.34 -17.09
CA GLN A 132 6.37 -3.18 -16.07
C GLN A 132 7.37 -3.62 -15.00
N LEU A 133 6.88 -4.09 -13.85
CA LEU A 133 7.72 -4.59 -12.75
C LEU A 133 8.79 -5.62 -13.20
N ARG A 134 8.50 -6.45 -14.20
CA ARG A 134 9.44 -7.44 -14.74
C ARG A 134 10.63 -6.84 -15.49
N GLN A 135 10.51 -5.58 -15.91
CA GLN A 135 11.50 -4.85 -16.71
C GLN A 135 12.23 -3.79 -15.86
N CYS A 136 12.11 -3.86 -14.53
CA CYS A 136 12.59 -2.85 -13.58
C CYS A 136 13.75 -3.33 -12.70
#